data_AF-E2BDI3-F1
#
_entry.id   AF-E2BDI3-F1
#
_cell.length_a   1.000
_cell.length_b   1.000
_cell.length_c   1.000
_cell.angle_alpha   90.00
_cell.angle_beta   90.00
_cell.angle_gamma   90.00
#
_symmetry.space_group_name_H-M   'P 1'
#
loop_
_entity.id
_entity.type
_entity.pdbx_description
1 polymer ?
#
loop_
_entity_poly.entity_id
_entity_poly.type
_entity_poly.pdbx_seq_one_letter_code
_entity_poly.pdbx_strand_id
1 'polypeptide(L)'
;VAASILEASILGFSVRSKNLKGTYVKLVRDASAAITAGTSTLEKRMAMGQGGEEMDLLGELREENRQLRTSQEQLKKELEEMRD
;
A
#
# COMPACT_ATOMS: atom_id res chain seq x y z
N VAL A 1 -2.07 -12.13 -1.11
CA VAL A 1 -0.95 -12.92 -1.69
C VAL A 1 0.15 -12.02 -2.25
N ALA A 2 -0.14 -11.08 -3.16
CA ALA A 2 0.88 -10.22 -3.78
C ALA A 2 1.68 -9.35 -2.78
N ALA A 3 1.01 -8.72 -1.80
CA ALA A 3 1.67 -7.90 -0.78
C ALA A 3 2.71 -8.69 0.06
N SER A 4 2.34 -9.88 0.51
CA SER A 4 3.22 -10.76 1.29
C SER A 4 4.42 -11.26 0.48
N ILE A 5 4.27 -11.48 -0.83
CA ILE A 5 5.38 -11.87 -1.73
C ILE A 5 6.36 -10.71 -1.89
N LEU A 6 5.86 -9.48 -2.06
CA LEU A 6 6.68 -8.29 -2.18
C LEU A 6 7.45 -8.00 -0.88
N GLU A 7 6.78 -8.09 0.26
CA GLU A 7 7.39 -7.96 1.59
C GLU A 7 8.50 -8.99 1.80
N ALA A 8 8.23 -10.28 1.51
CA ALA A 8 9.22 -11.34 1.65
C ALA A 8 10.44 -11.11 0.74
N SER A 9 10.22 -10.56 -0.47
CA SER A 9 11.30 -10.23 -1.41
C SER A 9 12.19 -9.09 -0.91
N ILE A 10 11.59 -8.03 -0.36
CA ILE A 10 12.33 -6.88 0.20
C ILE A 10 13.11 -7.27 1.45
N LEU A 11 12.49 -8.03 2.37
CA LEU A 11 13.16 -8.52 3.58
C LEU A 11 14.28 -9.51 3.24
N GLY A 12 14.04 -10.43 2.30
CA GLY A 12 15.05 -11.38 1.83
C GLY A 12 16.25 -10.70 1.16
N PHE A 13 16.00 -9.71 0.30
CA PHE A 13 17.07 -8.89 -0.29
C PHE A 13 17.87 -8.15 0.79
N SER A 14 17.18 -7.64 1.81
CA SER A 14 17.81 -6.89 2.87
C SER A 14 18.69 -7.73 3.79
N VAL A 15 18.24 -8.93 4.18
CA VAL A 15 19.05 -9.88 4.94
C VAL A 15 20.31 -10.25 4.17
N ARG A 16 20.19 -10.45 2.85
CA ARG A 16 21.32 -10.78 1.98
C ARG A 16 22.30 -9.62 1.79
N SER A 17 21.81 -8.38 1.74
CA SER A 17 22.62 -7.17 1.55
C SER A 17 23.08 -6.49 2.84
N LYS A 18 22.57 -6.93 4.01
CA LYS A 18 22.78 -6.31 5.33
C LYS A 18 22.44 -4.82 5.38
N ASN A 19 21.44 -4.37 4.61
CA ASN A 19 21.23 -2.94 4.32
C ASN A 19 19.94 -2.30 4.93
N LEU A 20 18.96 -3.05 5.46
CA LEU A 20 17.82 -2.41 6.15
C LEU A 20 18.08 -2.22 7.64
N LYS A 21 17.88 -0.98 8.09
CA LYS A 21 17.63 -0.65 9.50
C LYS A 21 16.24 -1.16 9.93
N GLY A 22 16.07 -1.46 11.22
CA GLY A 22 14.82 -2.01 11.78
C GLY A 22 13.57 -1.15 11.52
N THR A 23 13.71 0.17 11.44
CA THR A 23 12.61 1.09 11.11
C THR A 23 12.03 0.84 9.71
N TYR A 24 12.87 0.50 8.73
CA TYR A 24 12.41 0.17 7.38
C TYR A 24 11.72 -1.19 7.32
N VAL A 25 12.15 -2.17 8.12
CA VAL A 25 11.47 -3.47 8.24
C VAL A 25 10.05 -3.29 8.78
N LYS A 26 9.89 -2.43 9.80
CA LYS A 26 8.58 -2.10 10.36
C LYS A 26 7.70 -1.39 9.32
N LEU A 27 8.25 -0.39 8.62
CA LEU A 27 7.54 0.33 7.56
C LEU A 27 7.03 -0.61 6.45
N VAL A 28 7.87 -1.56 6.01
CA VAL A 28 7.49 -2.53 4.96
C VAL A 28 6.37 -3.46 5.44
N ARG A 29 6.42 -3.91 6.69
CA ARG A 29 5.34 -4.71 7.32
C ARG A 29 4.03 -3.93 7.42
N ASP A 30 4.09 -2.71 7.92
CA ASP A 30 2.92 -1.86 8.11
C ASP A 30 2.26 -1.54 6.75
N ALA A 31 3.07 -1.26 5.72
CA ALA A 31 2.58 -1.08 4.35
C ALA A 31 1.96 -2.36 3.76
N SER A 32 2.58 -3.52 3.97
CA SER A 32 2.07 -4.82 3.53
C SER A 32 0.70 -5.16 4.16
N ALA A 33 0.55 -4.86 5.46
CA ALA A 33 -0.69 -5.01 6.20
C ALA A 33 -1.79 -4.07 5.68
N ALA A 34 -1.46 -2.79 5.45
CA ALA A 34 -2.39 -1.81 4.91
C ALA A 34 -2.89 -2.18 3.51
N ILE A 35 -1.99 -2.63 2.62
CA ILE A 35 -2.35 -3.10 1.27
C ILE A 35 -3.28 -4.32 1.35
N THR A 36 -2.97 -5.28 2.22
CA THR A 36 -3.78 -6.49 2.40
C THR A 36 -5.18 -6.17 2.93
N ALA A 37 -5.28 -5.28 3.92
CA ALA A 37 -6.55 -4.81 4.47
C ALA A 37 -7.39 -4.04 3.43
N GLY A 38 -6.76 -3.17 2.65
CA GLY A 38 -7.41 -2.45 1.55
C GLY A 38 -7.92 -3.40 0.46
N THR A 39 -7.10 -4.38 0.06
CA THR A 39 -7.48 -5.38 -0.95
C THR A 39 -8.66 -6.23 -0.48
N SER A 40 -8.66 -6.69 0.77
CA SER A 40 -9.78 -7.48 1.32
C SER A 40 -11.06 -6.65 1.44
N THR A 41 -10.96 -5.37 1.79
CA THR A 41 -12.11 -4.46 1.81
C THR A 41 -12.69 -4.25 0.41
N LEU A 42 -11.82 -4.11 -0.59
CA LEU A 42 -12.24 -4.03 -1.99
C LEU A 42 -12.91 -5.32 -2.46
N GLU A 43 -12.32 -6.49 -2.19
CA GLU A 43 -12.90 -7.79 -2.52
C GLU A 43 -14.28 -7.98 -1.87
N LYS A 44 -14.46 -7.57 -0.61
CA LYS A 44 -15.76 -7.60 0.07
C LYS A 44 -16.78 -6.66 -0.57
N ARG A 45 -16.38 -5.43 -0.91
CA ARG A 45 -17.25 -4.47 -1.62
C ARG A 45 -17.66 -5.02 -3.00
N MET A 46 -16.73 -5.63 -3.74
CA MET A 46 -17.02 -6.26 -5.04
C MET A 46 -17.92 -7.50 -4.91
N ALA A 47 -17.76 -8.30 -3.85
CA ALA A 47 -18.62 -9.45 -3.59
C ALA A 47 -20.05 -9.06 -3.18
N MET A 48 -20.24 -7.88 -2.57
CA MET A 48 -21.56 -7.33 -2.24
C MET A 48 -22.27 -6.67 -3.44
N GLY A 49 -21.54 -6.29 -4.49
CA GLY A 49 -22.03 -5.51 -5.63
C GLY A 49 -22.85 -6.26 -6.70
N GLN A 50 -23.35 -7.47 -6.46
CA GLN A 50 -24.16 -8.21 -7.46
C GLN A 50 -25.55 -7.59 -7.77
N GLY A 51 -25.91 -6.46 -7.14
CA GLY A 51 -27.12 -5.70 -7.43
C GLY A 51 -26.86 -4.20 -7.58
N GLY A 52 -26.61 -3.71 -8.80
CA GLY A 52 -26.77 -2.29 -9.19
C GLY A 52 -25.72 -1.28 -8.71
N GLU A 53 -24.94 -1.55 -7.67
CA GLU A 53 -23.92 -0.64 -7.08
C GLU A 53 -22.53 -0.69 -7.77
N GLU A 54 -22.39 -1.47 -8.85
CA GLU A 54 -21.11 -1.63 -9.58
C GLU A 54 -20.60 -0.33 -10.23
N MET A 55 -21.48 0.66 -10.44
CA MET A 55 -21.12 1.94 -11.06
C MET A 55 -20.42 2.92 -10.10
N ASP A 56 -20.49 2.70 -8.77
CA ASP A 56 -19.96 3.65 -7.77
C ASP A 56 -18.53 3.28 -7.30
N LEU A 57 -18.24 1.98 -7.21
CA LEU A 57 -16.94 1.44 -6.79
C LEU A 57 -15.76 1.94 -7.62
N LEU A 58 -15.93 2.07 -8.94
CA LEU A 58 -14.88 2.58 -9.83
C LEU A 58 -14.64 4.09 -9.61
N GLY A 59 -15.67 4.82 -9.22
CA GLY A 59 -15.60 6.23 -8.84
C GLY A 59 -14.84 6.41 -7.54
N GLU A 60 -15.22 5.65 -6.51
CA GLU A 60 -14.54 5.61 -5.21
C GLU A 60 -13.06 5.22 -5.36
N LEU A 61 -12.76 4.20 -6.15
CA LEU A 61 -11.37 3.78 -6.42
C LEU A 61 -10.55 4.87 -7.11
N ARG A 62 -11.14 5.61 -8.06
CA ARG A 62 -10.45 6.74 -8.70
C ARG A 62 -10.16 7.86 -7.72
N GLU A 63 -11.09 8.12 -6.81
CA GLU A 63 -10.94 9.16 -5.81
C GLU A 63 -9.91 8.78 -4.73
N GLU A 64 -9.99 7.56 -4.19
CA GLU A 64 -8.98 7.00 -3.29
C GLU A 64 -7.58 7.01 -3.96
N ASN A 65 -7.48 6.64 -5.24
CA ASN A 65 -6.20 6.67 -5.96
C ASN A 65 -5.64 8.09 -6.11
N ARG A 66 -6.52 9.08 -6.31
CA ARG A 66 -6.15 10.50 -6.40
C ARG A 66 -5.59 10.99 -5.07
N GLN A 67 -6.28 10.69 -3.97
CA GLN A 67 -5.84 11.03 -2.61
C GLN A 67 -4.52 10.34 -2.25
N LEU A 68 -4.35 9.08 -2.64
CA LEU A 68 -3.13 8.33 -2.39
C LEU A 68 -1.92 8.94 -3.12
N ARG A 69 -2.10 9.39 -4.37
CA ARG A 69 -1.05 10.09 -5.13
C ARG A 69 -0.64 11.39 -4.47
N THR A 70 -1.61 12.18 -4.01
CA THR A 70 -1.33 13.42 -3.27
C THR A 70 -0.57 13.14 -1.97
N SER A 71 -0.97 12.11 -1.22
CA SER A 71 -0.27 11.69 0.00
C SER A 71 1.16 11.22 -0.31
N GLN A 72 1.38 10.47 -1.40
CA GLN A 72 2.72 10.05 -1.82
C GLN A 72 3.62 11.23 -2.21
N GLU A 73 3.08 12.26 -2.88
CA GLU A 73 3.83 13.48 -3.20
C GLU A 73 4.24 14.24 -1.94
N GLN A 74 3.35 14.36 -0.96
CA GLN A 74 3.67 14.96 0.34
C GLN A 74 4.74 14.18 1.08
N LEU A 75 4.59 12.86 1.19
CA LEU A 75 5.57 11.98 1.85
C LEU A 75 6.93 12.02 1.17
N LYS A 76 6.96 12.11 -0.17
CA LYS A 76 8.20 12.26 -0.93
C LYS A 76 8.88 13.59 -0.61
N LYS A 77 8.10 14.66 -0.49
CA LYS A 77 8.60 15.99 -0.14
C LYS A 77 9.17 16.03 1.29
N GLU A 78 8.46 15.44 2.25
CA GLU A 78 8.95 15.29 3.63
C GLU A 78 10.24 14.46 3.70
N LEU A 79 10.35 13.39 2.90
CA LEU A 79 11.57 12.57 2.79
C LEU A 79 12.74 13.33 2.17
N GLU A 80 12.49 14.24 1.23
CA GLU A 80 13.50 15.11 0.65
C GLU A 80 13.96 16.18 1.65
N GLU A 81 13.03 16.80 2.40
CA GLU A 81 13.33 17.80 3.42
C GLU A 81 14.09 17.25 4.64
N MET A 82 13.89 15.97 5.01
CA MET A 82 14.68 15.32 6.06
C MET A 82 16.07 14.83 5.61
N ARG A 83 16.35 14.86 4.30
CA ARG A 83 17.64 14.41 3.73
C ARG A 83 18.67 15.53 3.68
N ASP A 84 18.22 16.79 3.74
CA ASP A 84 19.04 18.01 3.83
C ASP A 84 19.28 18.41 5.29
#